data_AF-A0A6B3F8S1-F1
#
_entry.id   AF-A0A6B3F8S1-F1
#
_cell.length_a   1.000
_cell.length_b   1.000
_cell.length_c   1.000
_cell.angle_alpha   90.00
_cell.angle_beta   90.00
_cell.angle_gamma   90.00
#
_symmetry.space_group_name_H-M   'P 1'
#
loop_
_entity.id
_entity.type
_entity.pdbx_description
1 polymer ?
#
loop_
_entity_poly.entity_id
_entity_poly.type
_entity_poly.pdbx_seq_one_letter_code
_entity_poly.pdbx_strand_id
1 'polypeptide(L)'
;MAWVLLVIAGLLEVAWSIGMKYTEGFTRLWPSVFTGLGIVASMMLLSHAARTLPIGTAYGVWVGIGAAGAAVLGMVVLHEPVTAARIFFVCLLLVAVVGLKATSGH
;
A
#
# COMPACT_ATOMS: atom_id res chain seq x y z
N MET A 1 -13.90 -11.57 6.54
CA MET A 1 -13.80 -10.16 6.98
C MET A 1 -12.36 -9.63 6.92
N ALA A 2 -11.37 -10.34 7.46
CA ALA A 2 -9.98 -9.88 7.51
C ALA A 2 -9.35 -9.50 6.15
N TRP A 3 -9.66 -10.23 5.08
CA TRP A 3 -9.23 -9.85 3.72
C TRP A 3 -9.76 -8.50 3.25
N VAL A 4 -11.00 -8.15 3.60
CA VAL A 4 -11.58 -6.84 3.24
C VAL A 4 -10.85 -5.74 4.02
N LEU A 5 -10.61 -5.95 5.32
CA LEU A 5 -9.81 -5.04 6.14
C LEU A 5 -8.40 -4.87 5.59
N LEU A 6 -7.79 -5.95 5.07
CA LEU A 6 -6.47 -5.90 4.45
C LEU A 6 -6.45 -5.06 3.17
N VAL A 7 -7.47 -5.21 2.32
CA VAL A 7 -7.60 -4.39 1.11
C VAL A 7 -7.82 -2.93 1.47
N ILE A 8 -8.69 -2.63 2.45
CA ILE A 8 -8.90 -1.26 2.93
C ILE A 8 -7.61 -0.70 3.55
N ALA A 9 -6.86 -1.50 4.32
CA ALA A 9 -5.56 -1.11 4.88
C ALA A 9 -4.56 -0.75 3.79
N GLY A 10 -4.50 -1.55 2.71
CA GLY A 10 -3.64 -1.29 1.56
C GLY A 10 -4.07 -0.04 0.78
N LEU A 11 -5.37 0.21 0.61
CA LEU A 11 -5.86 1.45 -0.03
C LEU A 11 -5.53 2.70 0.80
N LEU A 12 -5.65 2.60 2.13
CA LEU A 12 -5.17 3.64 3.04
C LEU A 12 -3.65 3.85 2.90
N GLU A 13 -2.91 2.77 2.69
CA GLU A 13 -1.47 2.82 2.43
C GLU A 13 -1.12 3.64 1.21
N VAL A 14 -1.82 3.38 0.11
CA VAL A 14 -1.69 4.15 -1.12
C VAL A 14 -1.99 5.63 -0.88
N ALA A 15 -3.06 5.94 -0.13
CA ALA A 15 -3.47 7.32 0.16
C ALA A 15 -2.43 8.09 0.98
N TRP A 16 -1.91 7.51 2.08
CA TRP A 16 -0.90 8.21 2.89
C TRP A 16 0.47 8.25 2.19
N SER A 17 0.80 7.24 1.37
CA SER A 17 2.04 7.18 0.59
C SER A 17 2.13 8.32 -0.42
N ILE A 18 1.04 8.57 -1.16
CA ILE A 18 0.94 9.74 -2.03
C ILE A 18 0.85 11.04 -1.22
N GLY A 19 0.10 11.03 -0.11
CA GLY A 19 0.00 12.16 0.82
C GLY A 19 1.36 12.67 1.31
N MET A 20 2.33 11.78 1.54
CA MET A 20 3.69 12.16 1.94
C MET A 20 4.36 13.12 0.94
N LYS A 21 4.06 13.04 -0.35
CA LYS A 21 4.61 13.99 -1.33
C LYS A 21 4.04 15.40 -1.17
N TYR A 22 2.82 15.52 -0.63
CA TYR A 22 2.16 16.79 -0.36
C TYR A 22 2.53 17.41 0.99
N THR A 23 3.24 16.68 1.87
CA THR A 23 3.67 17.22 3.17
C THR A 23 4.89 18.14 3.06
N GLU A 24 5.56 18.18 1.90
CA GLU A 24 6.83 18.92 1.70
C GLU A 24 7.84 18.62 2.82
N GLY A 25 8.01 17.33 3.17
CA GLY A 25 8.89 16.91 4.27
C GLY A 25 8.31 17.21 5.65
N PHE A 26 7.00 17.06 5.82
CA PHE A 26 6.25 17.35 7.06
C PHE A 26 6.22 18.82 7.50
N THR A 27 6.48 19.75 6.58
CA THR A 27 6.40 21.19 6.84
C THR A 27 4.96 21.70 6.76
N ARG A 28 4.10 21.06 5.96
CA ARG A 28 2.67 21.40 5.87
C ARG A 28 1.84 20.63 6.89
N LEU A 29 1.21 21.35 7.83
CA LEU A 29 0.42 20.78 8.93
C LEU A 29 -0.72 19.86 8.47
N TRP A 30 -1.61 20.35 7.60
CA TRP A 30 -2.80 19.57 7.20
C TRP A 30 -2.47 18.26 6.47
N PRO A 31 -1.64 18.25 5.40
CA PRO A 31 -1.21 17.02 4.76
C PRO A 31 -0.50 16.07 5.73
N SER A 32 0.33 16.60 6.63
CA SER A 32 1.06 15.79 7.63
C SER A 32 0.12 15.08 8.60
N VAL A 33 -0.92 15.77 9.06
CA VAL A 33 -1.95 15.19 9.94
C VAL A 33 -2.70 14.08 9.22
N PHE A 34 -3.15 14.31 7.97
CA PHE A 34 -3.86 13.28 7.20
C PHE A 34 -2.97 12.07 6.89
N THR A 35 -1.71 12.29 6.52
CA THR A 35 -0.73 11.22 6.33
C THR A 35 -0.50 10.43 7.62
N GLY A 36 -0.32 11.11 8.76
CA GLY A 36 -0.14 10.46 10.06
C GLY A 36 -1.36 9.62 10.47
N LEU A 37 -2.57 10.17 10.33
CA LEU A 37 -3.82 9.44 10.55
C LEU A 37 -3.95 8.23 9.61
N GLY A 38 -3.59 8.40 8.34
CA GLY A 38 -3.59 7.32 7.35
C GLY A 38 -2.66 6.18 7.72
N ILE A 39 -1.44 6.50 8.19
CA ILE A 39 -0.46 5.50 8.66
C ILE A 39 -1.03 4.71 9.84
N VAL A 40 -1.53 5.41 10.86
CA VAL A 40 -2.08 4.77 12.07
C VAL A 40 -3.29 3.90 11.73
N ALA A 41 -4.22 4.42 10.93
CA ALA A 41 -5.41 3.68 10.51
C ALA A 41 -5.05 2.43 9.68
N SER A 42 -4.13 2.57 8.72
CA SER A 42 -3.64 1.45 7.89
C SER A 42 -3.00 0.36 8.75
N MET A 43 -2.12 0.74 9.68
CA MET A 43 -1.45 -0.17 10.61
C MET A 43 -2.43 -0.88 11.55
N MET A 44 -3.45 -0.18 12.07
CA MET A 44 -4.46 -0.79 12.93
C MET A 44 -5.30 -1.84 12.18
N LEU A 45 -5.69 -1.53 10.94
CA LEU A 45 -6.44 -2.47 10.09
C LEU A 45 -5.61 -3.69 9.72
N LEU A 46 -4.32 -3.49 9.38
CA LEU A 46 -3.38 -4.58 9.15
C LEU A 46 -3.21 -5.45 10.39
N SER A 47 -3.00 -4.83 11.55
CA SER A 47 -2.87 -5.55 12.83
C SER A 47 -4.12 -6.40 13.10
N HIS A 48 -5.31 -5.86 12.84
CA HIS A 48 -6.55 -6.61 12.99
C HIS A 48 -6.66 -7.76 12.00
N ALA A 49 -6.30 -7.56 10.73
CA ALA A 49 -6.30 -8.62 9.72
C ALA A 49 -5.30 -9.74 10.09
N ALA A 50 -4.11 -9.37 10.57
CA ALA A 50 -3.04 -10.27 10.98
C ALA A 50 -3.37 -11.12 12.24
N ARG A 51 -4.43 -10.79 12.99
CA ARG A 51 -4.93 -11.69 14.06
C ARG A 51 -5.52 -12.98 13.52
N THR A 52 -5.96 -12.97 12.26
CA THR A 52 -6.62 -14.11 11.62
C THR A 52 -5.83 -14.68 10.45
N LEU A 53 -5.02 -13.85 9.79
CA LEU A 53 -4.20 -14.23 8.64
C LEU A 53 -2.74 -14.40 9.07
N PRO A 54 -2.01 -15.36 8.48
CA PRO A 54 -0.57 -15.45 8.64
C PRO A 54 0.10 -14.11 8.29
N ILE A 55 0.97 -13.62 9.17
CA ILE A 55 1.58 -12.28 9.02
C ILE A 55 2.36 -12.14 7.71
N GLY A 56 3.03 -13.20 7.23
CA GLY A 56 3.76 -13.18 5.97
C GLY A 56 2.85 -12.90 4.76
N THR A 57 1.65 -13.47 4.77
CA THR A 57 0.65 -13.25 3.74
C THR A 57 -0.01 -11.88 3.87
N ALA A 58 -0.46 -11.53 5.08
CA ALA A 58 -1.12 -10.26 5.34
C ALA A 58 -0.20 -9.09 4.98
N TYR A 59 1.03 -9.11 5.49
CA TYR A 59 2.02 -8.07 5.22
C TYR A 59 2.41 -8.03 3.74
N GLY A 60 2.67 -9.18 3.12
CA GLY A 60 3.04 -9.24 1.69
C GLY A 60 1.95 -8.67 0.78
N VAL A 61 0.68 -8.98 1.04
CA VAL A 61 -0.45 -8.44 0.27
C VAL A 61 -0.68 -6.96 0.56
N TRP A 62 -0.55 -6.53 1.82
CA TRP A 62 -0.67 -5.12 2.21
C TRP A 62 0.36 -4.25 1.49
N VAL A 63 1.65 -4.55 1.65
CA VAL A 63 2.75 -3.86 0.94
C VAL A 63 2.57 -3.95 -0.58
N GLY A 64 2.09 -5.08 -1.07
CA GLY A 64 1.83 -5.27 -2.50
C GLY A 64 0.81 -4.28 -3.06
N ILE A 65 -0.32 -4.12 -2.38
CA ILE A 65 -1.36 -3.16 -2.74
C ILE A 65 -0.83 -1.73 -2.60
N GLY A 66 -0.15 -1.43 -1.48
CA GLY A 66 0.48 -0.14 -1.22
C GLY A 66 1.45 0.28 -2.33
N ALA A 67 2.41 -0.59 -2.65
CA ALA A 67 3.44 -0.34 -3.64
C ALA A 67 2.86 -0.20 -5.06
N ALA A 68 1.95 -1.09 -5.46
CA ALA A 68 1.33 -1.03 -6.78
C ALA A 68 0.47 0.22 -6.94
N GLY A 69 -0.37 0.54 -5.95
CA GLY A 69 -1.22 1.72 -5.98
C GLY A 69 -0.41 3.02 -5.91
N ALA A 70 0.66 3.07 -5.11
CA ALA A 70 1.57 4.21 -5.08
C ALA A 70 2.31 4.40 -6.41
N ALA A 71 2.72 3.32 -7.07
CA ALA A 71 3.31 3.41 -8.40
C ALA A 71 2.31 3.95 -9.44
N VAL A 72 1.07 3.43 -9.45
CA VAL A 72 0.02 3.90 -10.37
C VAL A 72 -0.34 5.36 -10.12
N LEU A 73 -0.64 5.73 -8.86
CA LEU A 73 -0.95 7.12 -8.52
C LEU A 73 0.26 8.05 -8.68
N GLY A 74 1.49 7.58 -8.47
CA GLY A 74 2.69 8.36 -8.76
C GLY A 74 2.81 8.69 -10.25
N MET A 75 2.47 7.75 -11.13
CA MET A 75 2.44 8.01 -12.57
C MET A 75 1.32 8.96 -12.98
N VAL A 76 0.12 8.82 -12.39
CA VAL A 76 -1.07 9.60 -12.78
C VAL A 76 -1.10 11.00 -12.13
N VAL A 77 -0.81 11.10 -10.83
CA VAL A 77 -0.98 12.30 -10.01
C VAL A 77 0.31 13.12 -9.92
N LEU A 78 1.45 12.45 -9.79
CA LEU A 78 2.75 13.10 -9.65
C LEU A 78 3.48 13.23 -11.01
N HIS A 79 2.87 12.76 -12.10
CA HIS A 79 3.43 12.75 -13.45
C HIS A 79 4.84 12.15 -13.52
N GLU A 80 5.12 11.15 -12.68
CA GLU A 80 6.40 10.48 -12.69
C GLU A 80 6.64 9.71 -14.01
N PRO A 81 7.90 9.55 -14.44
CA PRO A 81 8.20 8.92 -15.71
C PRO A 81 7.70 7.47 -15.78
N VAL A 82 6.93 7.20 -16.84
CA VAL A 82 6.37 5.89 -17.16
C VAL A 82 7.33 5.18 -18.12
N THR A 83 8.35 4.52 -17.56
CA THR A 83 9.28 3.72 -18.36
C THR A 83 8.80 2.28 -18.48
N ALA A 84 9.12 1.62 -19.60
CA ALA A 84 8.79 0.21 -19.81
C ALA A 84 9.37 -0.70 -18.69
N ALA A 85 10.58 -0.40 -18.23
CA ALA A 85 11.22 -1.10 -17.11
C ALA A 85 10.41 -0.94 -15.81
N ARG A 86 9.92 0.26 -15.51
CA ARG A 86 9.11 0.51 -14.31
C ARG A 86 7.81 -0.29 -14.33
N ILE A 87 7.10 -0.27 -15.46
CA ILE A 87 5.86 -1.06 -15.62
C ILE A 87 6.16 -2.55 -15.44
N PHE A 88 7.24 -3.05 -16.06
CA PHE A 88 7.64 -4.45 -15.93
C PHE A 88 7.85 -4.88 -14.48
N PHE A 89 8.60 -4.09 -13.68
CA PHE A 89 8.84 -4.40 -12.28
C PHE A 89 7.58 -4.27 -11.40
N VAL A 90 6.68 -3.33 -11.70
CA VAL A 90 5.38 -3.25 -11.02
C VAL A 90 4.53 -4.49 -11.31
N CYS A 91 4.50 -4.96 -12.56
CA CYS A 91 3.81 -6.21 -12.92
C CYS A 91 4.43 -7.41 -12.20
N LEU A 92 5.76 -7.51 -12.14
CA LEU A 92 6.46 -8.58 -11.43
C LEU A 92 6.13 -8.57 -9.92
N LEU A 93 6.07 -7.38 -9.31
CA LEU A 93 5.65 -7.20 -7.91
C LEU A 93 4.23 -7.70 -7.71
N LEU A 94 3.28 -7.34 -8.57
CA LEU A 94 1.91 -7.82 -8.50
C LEU A 94 1.82 -9.34 -8.61
N VAL A 95 2.59 -9.96 -9.52
CA VAL A 95 2.66 -11.42 -9.66
C VAL A 95 3.20 -12.06 -8.38
N ALA A 96 4.27 -11.51 -7.79
CA ALA A 96 4.83 -12.03 -6.53
C ALA A 96 3.83 -11.94 -5.38
N VAL A 97 3.08 -10.83 -5.28
CA VAL A 97 2.05 -10.62 -4.27
C VAL A 97 0.89 -11.61 -4.42
N VAL A 98 0.42 -11.82 -5.65
CA VAL A 98 -0.61 -12.82 -5.95
C VAL A 98 -0.08 -14.22 -5.65
N GLY A 99 1.18 -14.50 -5.96
CA GLY A 99 1.86 -15.75 -5.61
C GLY A 99 1.89 -16.01 -4.11
N LEU A 100 2.26 -15.01 -3.30
CA LEU A 100 2.24 -15.10 -1.83
C LEU A 100 0.83 -15.37 -1.27
N LYS A 101 -0.20 -14.78 -1.88
CA LYS A 101 -1.60 -15.07 -1.55
C LYS A 101 -2.01 -16.49 -1.98
N ALA A 102 -1.53 -16.97 -3.11
CA ALA A 102 -1.88 -18.29 -3.62
C ALA A 102 -1.20 -19.41 -2.82
N THR A 103 -0.01 -19.15 -2.28
CA THR A 103 0.77 -20.11 -1.47
C THR A 103 0.51 -19.99 0.03
N SER A 104 -0.21 -18.96 0.47
CA SER A 104 -0.72 -18.90 1.83
C SER A 104 -1.82 -19.95 1.99
N GLY A 105 -1.40 -21.16 2.38
CA GLY A 105 -2.29 -22.22 2.81
C GLY A 105 -3.21 -21.73 3.94
N HIS A 106 -4.44 -22.21 3.91
CA HIS A 106 -5.47 -21.97 4.93
C HIS A 106 -4.96 -22.21 6.35
#